data_AF-A0A329CIB2-F1
#
_entry.id   AF-A0A329CIB2-F1
#
_cell.length_a   1.000
_cell.length_b   1.000
_cell.length_c   1.000
_cell.angle_alpha   90.00
_cell.angle_beta   90.00
_cell.angle_gamma   90.00
#
_symmetry.space_group_name_H-M   'P 1'
#
loop_
_entity.id
_entity.type
_entity.pdbx_description
1 polymer ?
#
loop_
_entity_poly.entity_id
_entity_poly.type
_entity_poly.pdbx_seq_one_letter_code
_entity_poly.pdbx_strand_id
1 'polypeptide(L)'
;MNSKLGRPALIAAALAGLAAAPIHAAHAEEKVQCYGIAKAGQNDCASKTGVHSCAGEAKVDNDQGDFKTVPKGTCKKMGGKIDGQT
;
A
#
# COMPACT_ATOMS: atom_id res chain seq x y z
N MET A 1 -53.49 7.12 51.73
CA MET A 1 -53.92 7.88 50.54
C MET A 1 -52.77 7.85 49.54
N ASN A 2 -52.98 7.16 48.41
CA ASN A 2 -52.27 7.30 47.13
C ASN A 2 -50.73 7.19 47.11
N SER A 3 -50.23 5.95 47.00
CA SER A 3 -48.96 5.70 46.30
C SER A 3 -49.28 5.07 44.94
N LYS A 4 -49.70 5.92 43.99
CA LYS A 4 -49.60 5.59 42.57
C LYS A 4 -48.12 5.63 42.22
N LEU A 5 -47.52 4.49 41.93
CA LEU A 5 -46.47 4.36 40.91
C LEU A 5 -46.20 2.87 40.69
N GLY A 6 -47.08 2.28 39.88
CA GLY A 6 -46.92 0.93 39.41
C GLY A 6 -45.95 0.89 38.24
N ARG A 7 -44.94 0.04 38.43
CA ARG A 7 -44.22 -0.80 37.45
C ARG A 7 -42.89 -0.24 36.90
N PRO A 8 -41.78 -0.97 37.13
CA PRO A 8 -40.41 -0.53 36.94
C PRO A 8 -39.97 -0.39 35.48
N ALA A 9 -38.98 0.48 35.31
CA ALA A 9 -38.22 0.79 34.11
C ALA A 9 -37.94 -0.43 33.22
N LEU A 10 -38.31 -0.33 31.95
CA LEU A 10 -37.77 -1.17 30.89
C LEU A 10 -36.57 -0.43 30.29
N ILE A 11 -35.40 -0.62 30.90
CA ILE A 11 -34.12 -0.30 30.24
C ILE A 11 -33.91 -1.38 29.18
N ALA A 12 -34.21 -1.06 27.92
CA ALA A 12 -33.85 -1.89 26.79
C ALA A 12 -32.34 -1.82 26.57
N ALA A 13 -31.58 -2.64 27.29
CA ALA A 13 -30.16 -2.83 27.05
C ALA A 13 -29.97 -3.68 25.79
N ALA A 14 -29.89 -3.03 24.63
CA ALA A 14 -29.49 -3.68 23.38
C ALA A 14 -27.96 -3.89 23.38
N LEU A 15 -27.51 -4.98 24.00
CA LEU A 15 -26.15 -5.51 23.86
C LEU A 15 -26.08 -6.36 22.58
N ALA A 16 -26.05 -5.73 21.41
CA ALA A 16 -25.67 -6.42 20.18
C ALA A 16 -24.16 -6.22 19.99
N GLY A 17 -23.40 -7.23 20.40
CA GLY A 17 -21.94 -7.25 20.30
C GLY A 17 -21.49 -6.94 18.88
N LEU A 18 -20.70 -5.89 18.73
CA LEU A 18 -19.88 -5.72 17.54
C LEU A 18 -18.92 -6.90 17.51
N ALA A 19 -19.17 -7.85 16.62
CA ALA A 19 -18.20 -8.87 16.28
C ALA A 19 -16.92 -8.13 15.87
N ALA A 20 -15.88 -8.23 16.71
CA ALA A 20 -14.55 -7.80 16.34
C ALA A 20 -14.10 -8.72 15.20
N ALA A 21 -14.30 -8.28 13.96
CA ALA A 21 -13.65 -8.90 12.83
C ALA A 21 -12.14 -8.83 13.11
N PRO A 22 -11.38 -9.92 12.90
CA PRO A 22 -9.93 -9.83 12.98
C PRO A 22 -9.50 -8.80 11.94
N ILE A 23 -9.02 -7.65 12.42
CA ILE A 23 -8.24 -6.73 11.60
C ILE A 23 -7.00 -7.54 11.22
N HIS A 24 -7.05 -8.18 10.06
CA HIS A 24 -5.82 -8.62 9.42
C HIS A 24 -5.04 -7.34 9.21
N ALA A 25 -4.04 -7.11 10.06
CA ALA A 25 -3.05 -6.08 9.80
C ALA A 25 -2.48 -6.44 8.42
N ALA A 26 -2.89 -5.70 7.39
CA ALA A 26 -2.27 -5.79 6.10
C ALA A 26 -0.80 -5.44 6.35
N HIS A 27 0.05 -6.46 6.39
CA HIS A 27 1.49 -6.24 6.36
C HIS A 27 1.73 -5.39 5.12
N ALA A 28 2.05 -4.11 5.31
CA ALA A 28 2.42 -3.25 4.21
C ALA A 28 3.65 -3.89 3.56
N GLU A 29 3.45 -4.53 2.41
CA GLU A 29 4.55 -5.12 1.66
C GLU A 29 5.53 -3.99 1.35
N GLU A 30 6.73 -4.07 1.93
CA GLU A 30 7.76 -3.06 1.72
C GLU A 30 8.07 -3.00 0.22
N LYS A 31 7.93 -1.82 -0.39
CA LYS A 31 8.19 -1.62 -1.82
C LYS A 31 9.55 -0.96 -2.02
N VAL A 32 10.21 -1.31 -3.12
CA VAL A 32 11.53 -0.79 -3.49
C VAL A 32 11.51 -0.25 -4.92
N GLN A 33 12.31 0.78 -5.18
CA GLN A 33 12.58 1.24 -6.54
C GLN A 33 13.52 0.24 -7.20
N CYS A 34 13.05 -0.41 -8.27
CA CYS A 34 13.78 -1.40 -9.02
C CYS A 34 14.11 -0.86 -10.40
N TYR A 35 15.38 -0.62 -10.64
CA TYR A 35 15.92 -0.02 -11.84
C TYR A 35 16.23 -1.06 -12.92
N GLY A 36 16.14 -0.65 -14.18
CA GLY A 36 16.49 -1.50 -15.32
C GLY A 36 15.44 -2.57 -15.66
N ILE A 37 14.20 -2.39 -15.19
CA ILE A 37 13.07 -3.30 -15.50
C ILE A 37 11.87 -2.60 -16.15
N ALA A 38 11.91 -1.26 -16.26
CA ALA A 38 10.85 -0.48 -16.88
C ALA A 38 10.97 -0.59 -18.40
N LYS A 39 9.85 -0.85 -19.08
CA LYS A 39 9.77 -0.70 -20.55
C LYS A 39 9.64 0.78 -20.92
N ALA A 40 9.90 1.11 -22.18
CA ALA A 40 9.61 2.42 -22.73
C ALA A 40 8.15 2.80 -22.42
N GLY A 41 7.97 4.00 -21.87
CA GLY A 41 6.68 4.52 -21.44
C GLY A 41 6.07 3.87 -20.19
N GLN A 42 6.81 3.06 -19.41
CA GLN A 42 6.25 2.27 -18.32
C GLN A 42 7.03 2.36 -16.99
N ASN A 43 7.82 3.42 -16.79
CA ASN A 43 8.43 3.77 -15.51
C ASN A 43 7.40 4.42 -14.56
N ASP A 44 7.58 4.23 -13.24
CA ASP A 44 6.58 4.65 -12.26
C ASP A 44 6.65 6.13 -11.87
N CYS A 45 7.84 6.75 -11.80
CA CYS A 45 8.03 8.21 -11.70
C CYS A 45 9.52 8.53 -11.64
N ALA A 46 10.00 9.64 -12.22
CA ALA A 46 11.40 10.06 -12.20
C ALA A 46 12.41 9.04 -12.78
N SER A 47 13.61 9.54 -13.06
CA SER A 47 14.79 8.74 -13.40
C SER A 47 15.91 9.04 -12.41
N LYS A 48 16.79 8.09 -12.16
CA LYS A 48 17.96 8.25 -11.29
C LYS A 48 18.84 9.43 -11.71
N THR A 49 18.92 9.68 -13.02
CA THR A 49 19.74 10.73 -13.63
C THR A 49 18.99 12.05 -13.81
N GLY A 50 17.68 12.10 -13.52
CA GLY A 50 16.86 13.30 -13.66
C GLY A 50 16.55 13.69 -15.11
N VAL A 51 16.78 12.80 -16.09
CA VAL A 51 16.50 13.06 -17.51
C VAL A 51 15.00 13.20 -17.83
N HIS A 52 14.15 12.67 -16.94
CA HIS A 52 12.73 12.99 -16.85
C HIS A 52 12.24 12.80 -15.40
N SER A 53 11.12 13.45 -15.10
CA SER A 53 10.54 13.54 -13.75
C SER A 53 9.14 12.92 -13.65
N CYS A 54 8.49 12.58 -14.76
CA CYS A 54 7.15 12.01 -14.77
C CYS A 54 7.14 10.50 -15.03
N ALA A 55 6.03 9.85 -14.63
CA ALA A 55 5.71 8.48 -14.99
C ALA A 55 5.47 8.36 -16.51
N GLY A 56 5.88 7.24 -17.09
CA GLY A 56 5.69 6.98 -18.52
C GLY A 56 6.61 7.76 -19.47
N GLU A 57 7.67 8.38 -18.97
CA GLU A 57 8.65 9.14 -19.76
C GLU A 57 9.90 8.34 -20.16
N ALA A 58 9.99 7.08 -19.73
CA ALA A 58 11.04 6.16 -20.14
C ALA A 58 11.12 6.09 -21.67
N LYS A 59 12.27 6.46 -22.25
CA LYS A 59 12.44 6.52 -23.70
C LYS A 59 12.78 5.17 -24.32
N VAL A 60 13.39 4.28 -23.53
CA VAL A 60 13.88 2.98 -23.99
C VAL A 60 13.53 1.90 -22.98
N ASP A 61 13.56 0.65 -23.44
CA ASP A 61 13.35 -0.51 -22.57
C ASP A 61 14.56 -0.74 -21.65
N ASN A 62 14.29 -1.02 -20.39
CA ASN A 62 15.23 -1.43 -19.35
C ASN A 62 16.37 -0.42 -19.10
N ASP A 63 16.09 0.87 -19.25
CA ASP A 63 17.05 1.91 -18.89
C ASP A 63 17.45 1.79 -17.40
N GLN A 64 18.74 1.95 -17.12
CA GLN A 64 19.27 1.79 -15.76
C GLN A 64 18.92 2.97 -14.84
N GLY A 65 18.55 4.11 -15.42
CA GLY A 65 18.01 5.26 -14.72
C GLY A 65 16.51 5.17 -14.48
N ASP A 66 15.78 4.35 -15.24
CA ASP A 66 14.35 4.13 -15.05
C ASP A 66 14.03 3.03 -14.05
N PHE A 67 13.00 3.25 -13.23
CA PHE A 67 12.55 2.26 -12.26
C PHE A 67 11.06 1.96 -12.32
N LYS A 68 10.74 0.78 -11.78
CA LYS A 68 9.41 0.44 -11.29
C LYS A 68 9.45 0.15 -9.80
N THR A 69 8.38 0.50 -9.11
CA THR A 69 8.16 0.22 -7.70
C THR A 69 7.60 -1.18 -7.56
N VAL A 70 8.39 -2.08 -6.98
CA VAL A 70 8.05 -3.50 -6.87
C VAL A 70 8.14 -3.96 -5.41
N PRO A 71 7.49 -5.08 -5.03
CA PRO A 71 7.64 -5.65 -3.70
C PRO A 71 9.10 -6.01 -3.41
N LYS A 72 9.58 -5.77 -2.18
CA LYS A 72 10.93 -6.12 -1.76
C LYS A 72 11.23 -7.59 -2.03
N GLY A 73 12.45 -7.88 -2.49
CA GLY A 73 12.88 -9.24 -2.85
C GLY A 73 12.44 -9.73 -4.23
N THR A 74 11.65 -8.96 -4.98
CA THR A 74 11.29 -9.30 -6.38
C THR A 74 12.26 -8.69 -7.40
N CYS A 75 12.84 -7.52 -7.10
CA CYS A 75 13.67 -6.77 -8.06
C CYS A 75 14.78 -7.61 -8.70
N LYS A 76 15.57 -8.34 -7.89
CA LYS A 76 16.64 -9.23 -8.38
C LYS A 76 16.11 -10.38 -9.24
N LYS A 77 14.92 -10.92 -8.90
CA LYS A 77 14.27 -11.99 -9.68
C LYS A 77 13.81 -11.51 -11.06
N MET A 78 13.52 -10.21 -11.18
CA MET A 78 13.18 -9.55 -12.44
C MET A 78 14.42 -9.08 -13.23
N GLY A 79 15.63 -9.33 -12.73
CA GLY A 79 16.88 -8.89 -13.36
C GLY A 79 17.28 -7.43 -13.08
N GLY A 80 16.50 -6.72 -12.25
CA GLY A 80 16.76 -5.31 -11.91
C GLY A 80 17.71 -5.12 -10.73
N LYS A 81 17.99 -3.85 -10.42
CA LYS A 81 18.81 -3.44 -9.26
C LYS A 81 18.10 -2.41 -8.40
N ILE A 82 18.34 -2.44 -7.10
CA ILE A 82 17.82 -1.43 -6.16
C ILE A 82 18.90 -0.36 -5.99
N ASP A 83 18.54 0.92 -6.02
CA ASP A 83 19.51 1.99 -5.79
C ASP A 83 20.07 1.92 -4.36
N GLY A 84 21.39 2.06 -4.23
CA GLY A 84 22.08 1.94 -2.94
C GLY A 84 22.38 0.51 -2.45
N GLN A 85 22.03 -0.55 -3.19
CA GLN A 85 22.59 -1.89 -2.97
C GLN A 85 23.85 -2.09 -3.83
N THR A 86 24.97 -1.54 -3.36
CA THR A 86 26.32 -2.06 -3.69
C THR A 86 26.56 -3.39 -2.98
#